data_AF-A0A0B2W0Z1-F1
#
_entry.id   AF-A0A0B2W0Z1-F1
#
_cell.length_a   1.000
_cell.length_b   1.000
_cell.length_c   1.000
_cell.angle_alpha   90.00
_cell.angle_beta   90.00
_cell.angle_gamma   90.00
#
_symmetry.space_group_name_H-M   'P 1'
#
loop_
_entity.id
_entity.type
_entity.pdbx_description
1 polymer ?
#
loop_
_entity_poly.entity_id
_entity_poly.type
_entity_poly.pdbx_seq_one_letter_code
_entity_poly.pdbx_strand_id
1 'polypeptide(L)'
;MSVSDFGEYDAKQVKLITLKNLNGMRAELISYGATLKSLIVNDKRGIGRDVVLGFNDLNGYINDDSFFGSTVGRVCNRIGYASFELDGKKYFLPANNGKHHLHGGGCLSKRVWETHEIRKSATVQSVKFMTVSRDDEFGYPGDVRFEVSFRLNNRNQLNVLLEAFSLSDANTIVNLTVHPYFNLDPDESENVLEHELSINADKYLPVDETALVTGEISELKGDLKKLREGVRLKELSATAAINIDNDFTLNRTSPDEAALRVSLWERFRGMFAGEISELKGDLKKLREGVRLKELSATAAINIDNDFTLNREISELKGDLKKLREGVRLKELSATAAINIDNDFTLNRTSPDEAALRLWSKQSGIELAVSTSNPVIHLYLAQHFDGVRGKCTTPYNKYAGIAIEAQKYTNAINVPNFPSIILNGHSKYSEWISFTLSSTSNGK
;
A
#
# COMPACT_ATOMS: atom_id res chain seq x y z
N MET A 1 29.96 5.48 -3.47
CA MET A 1 29.58 4.14 -3.91
C MET A 1 30.58 3.11 -3.41
N SER A 2 30.09 2.04 -2.80
CA SER A 2 30.86 0.85 -2.42
C SER A 2 30.00 -0.40 -2.65
N VAL A 3 30.65 -1.54 -2.88
CA VAL A 3 30.03 -2.85 -3.00
C VAL A 3 30.83 -3.80 -2.11
N SER A 4 30.15 -4.59 -1.30
CA SER A 4 30.74 -5.61 -0.44
C SER A 4 29.84 -6.84 -0.34
N ASP A 5 30.35 -7.90 0.28
CA ASP A 5 29.56 -9.07 0.62
C ASP A 5 28.72 -8.80 1.89
N PHE A 6 27.48 -9.30 1.92
CA PHE A 6 26.57 -9.18 3.07
C PHE A 6 26.25 -10.54 3.72
N GLY A 7 26.39 -11.62 2.97
CA GLY A 7 26.13 -12.99 3.40
C GLY A 7 25.88 -13.89 2.21
N GLU A 8 25.48 -15.13 2.45
CA GLU A 8 25.17 -16.11 1.42
C GLU A 8 23.78 -16.69 1.67
N TYR A 9 23.02 -16.94 0.60
CA TYR A 9 21.72 -17.59 0.64
C TYR A 9 21.59 -18.53 -0.57
N ASP A 10 21.21 -19.79 -0.34
CA ASP A 10 21.09 -20.82 -1.39
C ASP A 10 22.31 -20.88 -2.34
N ALA A 11 23.53 -20.91 -1.76
CA ALA A 11 24.81 -20.91 -2.48
C ALA A 11 25.03 -19.69 -3.39
N LYS A 12 24.25 -18.61 -3.21
CA LYS A 12 24.41 -17.34 -3.93
C LYS A 12 24.91 -16.26 -2.97
N GLN A 13 25.94 -15.56 -3.40
CA GLN A 13 26.48 -14.42 -2.67
C GLN A 13 25.47 -13.26 -2.66
N VAL A 14 25.11 -12.80 -1.46
CA VAL A 14 24.35 -11.57 -1.26
C VAL A 14 25.32 -10.40 -1.17
N LYS A 15 25.07 -9.35 -1.96
CA LYS A 15 25.86 -8.13 -2.02
C LYS A 15 25.18 -7.02 -1.24
N LEU A 16 25.98 -6.19 -0.58
CA LEU A 16 25.62 -4.89 -0.03
C LEU A 16 26.17 -3.79 -0.94
N ILE A 17 25.31 -2.88 -1.39
CA ILE A 17 25.65 -1.76 -2.26
C ILE A 17 25.28 -0.46 -1.56
N THR A 18 26.25 0.42 -1.34
CA THR A 18 26.02 1.74 -0.73
C THR A 18 26.09 2.84 -1.78
N LEU A 19 24.98 3.53 -2.01
CA LEU A 19 24.91 4.78 -2.78
C LEU A 19 25.15 5.96 -1.84
N LYS A 20 25.90 6.98 -2.27
CA LYS A 20 26.13 8.21 -1.50
C LYS A 20 26.13 9.44 -2.41
N ASN A 21 25.40 10.49 -2.03
CA ASN A 21 25.40 11.76 -2.74
C ASN A 21 26.33 12.81 -2.09
N LEU A 22 26.42 14.00 -2.70
CA LEU A 22 27.27 15.09 -2.20
C LEU A 22 26.78 15.73 -0.89
N ASN A 23 25.49 15.60 -0.56
CA ASN A 23 24.92 16.15 0.67
C ASN A 23 25.12 15.21 1.87
N GLY A 24 25.79 14.08 1.69
CA GLY A 24 26.03 13.09 2.74
C GLY A 24 24.93 12.04 2.90
N MET A 25 23.81 12.15 2.17
CA MET A 25 22.76 11.13 2.16
C MET A 25 23.29 9.81 1.60
N ARG A 26 22.91 8.70 2.22
CA ARG A 26 23.31 7.34 1.83
C ARG A 26 22.11 6.42 1.71
N ALA A 27 22.11 5.54 0.72
CA ALA A 27 21.18 4.43 0.63
C ALA A 27 21.98 3.12 0.59
N GLU A 28 21.63 2.16 1.44
CA GLU A 28 22.22 0.82 1.45
C GLU A 28 21.21 -0.19 0.94
N LEU A 29 21.63 -0.97 -0.05
CA LEU A 29 20.80 -1.90 -0.79
C LEU A 29 21.43 -3.28 -0.75
N ILE A 30 20.63 -4.31 -0.47
CA ILE A 30 21.11 -5.70 -0.53
C ILE A 30 20.48 -6.43 -1.72
N SER A 31 21.24 -7.34 -2.34
CA SER A 31 20.75 -8.09 -3.51
C SER A 31 19.70 -9.14 -3.16
N TYR A 32 19.59 -9.56 -1.89
CA TYR A 32 18.47 -10.38 -1.41
C TYR A 32 17.21 -9.52 -1.36
N GLY A 33 16.16 -9.92 -2.09
CA GLY A 33 14.90 -9.17 -2.20
C GLY A 33 15.00 -7.81 -2.91
N ALA A 34 16.15 -7.47 -3.49
CA ALA A 34 16.46 -6.11 -3.96
C ALA A 34 16.05 -5.04 -2.91
N THR A 35 16.51 -5.25 -1.67
CA THR A 35 15.97 -4.61 -0.48
C THR A 35 16.68 -3.31 -0.14
N LEU A 36 15.90 -2.26 0.17
CA LEU A 36 16.38 -1.04 0.81
C LEU A 36 16.63 -1.29 2.29
N LYS A 37 17.88 -1.62 2.63
CA LYS A 37 18.31 -1.93 3.98
C LYS A 37 18.37 -0.68 4.86
N SER A 38 18.91 0.42 4.33
CA SER A 38 19.08 1.67 5.07
C SER A 38 18.93 2.89 4.18
N LEU A 39 18.39 3.97 4.75
CA LEU A 39 18.31 5.28 4.12
C LEU A 39 18.75 6.34 5.12
N ILE A 40 20.01 6.75 5.03
CA ILE A 40 20.62 7.68 5.98
C ILE A 40 20.57 9.10 5.44
N VAL A 41 19.97 10.01 6.21
CA VAL A 41 19.94 11.46 5.93
C VAL A 41 20.33 12.25 7.18
N ASN A 42 20.96 13.41 7.01
CA ASN A 42 21.28 14.28 8.14
C ASN A 42 20.02 14.99 8.65
N ASP A 43 19.86 15.04 9.96
CA ASP A 43 18.83 15.81 10.63
C ASP A 43 19.19 17.31 10.68
N LYS A 44 18.30 18.13 11.27
CA LYS A 44 18.51 19.58 11.40
C LYS A 44 19.75 19.99 12.22
N ARG A 45 20.35 19.07 12.98
CA ARG A 45 21.59 19.25 13.74
C ARG A 45 22.82 18.69 13.01
N GLY A 46 22.64 18.15 11.80
CA GLY A 46 23.69 17.53 11.01
C GLY A 46 24.00 16.08 11.41
N ILE A 47 23.18 15.46 12.26
CA ILE A 47 23.37 14.07 12.71
C ILE A 47 22.71 13.14 11.70
N GLY A 48 23.47 12.18 11.16
CA GLY A 48 22.96 11.18 10.21
C GLY A 48 22.04 10.18 10.89
N ARG A 49 20.81 10.04 10.39
CA ARG A 49 19.78 9.10 10.87
C ARG A 49 19.37 8.14 9.79
N ASP A 50 19.31 6.85 10.12
CA ASP A 50 18.80 5.81 9.22
C ASP A 50 17.28 5.70 9.33
N VAL A 51 16.55 6.40 8.45
CA VAL A 51 15.10 6.59 8.60
C VAL A 51 14.24 5.40 8.14
N VAL A 52 14.87 4.29 7.77
CA VAL A 52 14.19 3.05 7.35
C VAL A 52 14.49 1.96 8.37
N LEU A 53 13.47 1.22 8.81
CA LEU A 53 13.65 0.07 9.70
C LEU A 53 14.20 -1.14 8.92
N GLY A 54 14.86 -2.06 9.62
CA GLY A 54 15.39 -3.28 9.01
C GLY A 54 16.32 -4.03 9.95
N PHE A 55 17.25 -4.81 9.39
CA PHE A 55 18.15 -5.68 10.15
C PHE A 55 19.63 -5.38 9.89
N ASN A 56 20.47 -5.76 10.86
CA ASN A 56 21.92 -5.60 10.75
C ASN A 56 22.58 -6.67 9.85
N ASP A 57 22.00 -7.86 9.78
CA ASP A 57 22.54 -9.00 9.07
C ASP A 57 21.51 -9.67 8.14
N LEU A 58 21.99 -10.59 7.30
CA LEU A 58 21.17 -11.30 6.33
C LEU A 58 20.15 -12.25 6.99
N ASN A 59 20.47 -12.84 8.15
CA ASN A 59 19.57 -13.76 8.83
C ASN A 59 18.30 -13.05 9.30
N GLY A 60 18.38 -11.77 9.70
CA GLY A 60 17.20 -10.96 9.95
C GLY A 60 16.25 -10.90 8.75
N TYR A 61 16.78 -10.64 7.54
CA TYR A 61 15.99 -10.59 6.31
C TYR A 61 15.47 -11.96 5.83
N ILE A 62 16.22 -13.04 6.07
CA ILE A 62 15.77 -14.40 5.74
C ILE A 62 14.55 -14.76 6.60
N ASN A 63 14.58 -14.44 7.90
CA ASN A 63 13.50 -14.76 8.86
C ASN A 63 12.39 -13.69 8.92
N ASP A 64 12.45 -12.69 8.05
CA ASP A 64 11.51 -11.56 8.06
C ASP A 64 10.16 -11.88 7.37
N ASP A 65 9.06 -11.89 8.12
CA ASP A 65 7.72 -12.05 7.54
C ASP A 65 6.99 -10.71 7.30
N SER A 66 7.66 -9.58 7.57
CA SER A 66 7.15 -8.22 7.47
C SER A 66 7.70 -7.45 6.26
N PHE A 67 8.56 -8.07 5.44
CA PHE A 67 9.05 -7.52 4.17
C PHE A 67 9.89 -6.23 4.28
N PHE A 68 10.59 -5.98 5.39
CA PHE A 68 11.35 -4.74 5.64
C PHE A 68 12.19 -4.30 4.43
N GLY A 69 11.76 -3.21 3.78
CA GLY A 69 12.45 -2.57 2.66
C GLY A 69 12.50 -3.36 1.36
N SER A 70 11.92 -4.55 1.30
CA SER A 70 12.07 -5.48 0.18
C SER A 70 11.25 -5.08 -1.03
N THR A 71 11.69 -5.47 -2.22
CA THR A 71 10.84 -5.42 -3.42
C THR A 71 9.80 -6.53 -3.33
N VAL A 72 8.53 -6.18 -3.55
CA VAL A 72 7.40 -7.10 -3.44
C VAL A 72 6.70 -7.31 -4.78
N GLY A 73 6.40 -8.57 -5.08
CA GLY A 73 5.66 -9.02 -6.26
C GLY A 73 5.66 -10.56 -6.37
N ARG A 74 5.11 -11.18 -7.43
CA ARG A 74 4.61 -10.58 -8.69
C ARG A 74 3.44 -9.61 -8.52
N VAL A 75 2.63 -9.83 -7.48
CA VAL A 75 1.55 -8.92 -7.08
C VAL A 75 1.71 -8.59 -5.60
N CYS A 76 1.97 -7.32 -5.29
CA CYS A 76 1.95 -6.80 -3.93
C CYS A 76 0.53 -6.72 -3.35
N ASN A 77 0.45 -6.66 -2.02
CA ASN A 77 -0.78 -6.77 -1.24
C ASN A 77 -1.56 -8.08 -1.51
N ARG A 78 -2.87 -8.09 -1.24
CA ARG A 78 -3.71 -9.30 -1.24
C ARG A 78 -4.36 -9.58 -2.59
N ILE A 79 -4.41 -10.87 -2.93
CA ILE A 79 -5.34 -11.46 -3.89
C ILE A 79 -6.36 -12.30 -3.09
N GLY A 80 -7.64 -11.95 -3.27
CA GLY A 80 -8.78 -12.57 -2.64
C GLY A 80 -8.83 -14.09 -2.87
N TYR A 81 -9.09 -14.87 -1.82
CA TYR A 81 -9.25 -16.33 -1.91
C TYR A 81 -8.10 -17.07 -2.62
N ALA A 82 -6.89 -16.50 -2.55
CA ALA A 82 -5.66 -17.01 -3.16
C ALA A 82 -5.86 -17.52 -4.60
N SER A 83 -6.70 -16.84 -5.37
CA SER A 83 -7.02 -17.25 -6.74
C SER A 83 -7.51 -16.07 -7.58
N PHE A 84 -7.42 -16.24 -8.89
CA PHE A 84 -7.93 -15.29 -9.86
C PHE A 84 -8.26 -16.00 -11.18
N GLU A 85 -8.99 -15.33 -12.06
CA GLU A 85 -9.25 -15.79 -13.42
C GLU A 85 -8.49 -14.92 -14.41
N LEU A 86 -7.86 -15.54 -15.42
CA LEU A 86 -7.18 -14.88 -16.50
C LEU A 86 -7.37 -15.69 -17.78
N ASP A 87 -7.79 -15.03 -18.86
CA ASP A 87 -8.07 -15.66 -20.16
C ASP A 87 -9.01 -16.88 -20.07
N GLY A 88 -10.03 -16.79 -19.20
CA GLY A 88 -11.02 -17.86 -18.97
C GLY A 88 -10.49 -19.06 -18.17
N LYS A 89 -9.25 -18.99 -17.66
CA LYS A 89 -8.64 -20.02 -16.81
C LYS A 89 -8.52 -19.51 -15.38
N LYS A 90 -8.90 -20.35 -14.42
CA LYS A 90 -8.70 -20.10 -12.99
C LYS A 90 -7.29 -20.53 -12.57
N TYR A 91 -6.61 -19.66 -11.84
CA TYR A 91 -5.29 -19.88 -11.25
C TYR A 91 -5.42 -19.90 -9.72
N PHE A 92 -4.62 -20.76 -9.08
CA PHE A 92 -4.54 -20.90 -7.63
C PHE A 92 -3.14 -20.52 -7.17
N LEU A 93 -3.08 -19.76 -6.09
CA LEU A 93 -1.87 -19.26 -5.47
C LEU A 93 -1.76 -19.83 -4.05
N PRO A 94 -0.57 -19.86 -3.43
CA PRO A 94 -0.44 -20.25 -2.03
C PRO A 94 -1.24 -19.32 -1.11
N ALA A 95 -2.11 -19.88 -0.27
CA ALA A 95 -2.82 -19.11 0.75
C ALA A 95 -1.91 -18.85 1.96
N ASN A 96 -1.04 -17.84 1.87
CA ASN A 96 -0.06 -17.50 2.90
C ASN A 96 -0.54 -16.41 3.88
N ASN A 97 -1.77 -15.91 3.73
CA ASN A 97 -2.39 -14.99 4.68
C ASN A 97 -3.86 -15.36 4.89
N GLY A 98 -4.13 -16.28 5.82
CA GLY A 98 -5.47 -16.85 6.01
C GLY A 98 -5.96 -17.53 4.73
N LYS A 99 -7.10 -17.10 4.21
CA LYS A 99 -7.65 -17.58 2.92
C LYS A 99 -7.09 -16.83 1.70
N HIS A 100 -6.26 -15.81 1.89
CA HIS A 100 -5.76 -14.93 0.85
C HIS A 100 -4.31 -15.24 0.47
N HIS A 101 -3.92 -14.77 -0.72
CA HIS A 101 -2.53 -14.73 -1.13
C HIS A 101 -1.99 -13.31 -0.92
N LEU A 102 -0.85 -13.17 -0.25
CA LEU A 102 -0.28 -11.88 0.15
C LEU A 102 1.14 -11.73 -0.40
N HIS A 103 1.43 -10.56 -0.98
CA HIS A 103 2.77 -10.12 -1.35
C HIS A 103 3.52 -11.11 -2.26
N GLY A 104 2.78 -11.72 -3.20
CA GLY A 104 3.32 -12.69 -4.16
C GLY A 104 3.84 -13.99 -3.51
N GLY A 105 3.47 -14.27 -2.26
CA GLY A 105 3.99 -15.42 -1.52
C GLY A 105 5.47 -15.30 -1.13
N GLY A 106 6.04 -14.10 -1.23
CA GLY A 106 7.49 -13.90 -1.11
C GLY A 106 8.27 -14.23 -2.37
N CYS A 107 7.60 -14.47 -3.50
CA CYS A 107 8.22 -14.77 -4.79
C CYS A 107 9.39 -13.83 -5.06
N LEU A 108 9.21 -12.50 -5.02
CA LEU A 108 10.28 -11.56 -5.33
C LEU A 108 11.15 -11.14 -4.13
N SER A 109 10.59 -11.11 -2.92
CA SER A 109 11.28 -10.61 -1.73
C SER A 109 12.21 -11.62 -1.07
N LYS A 110 11.99 -12.94 -1.29
CA LYS A 110 12.75 -14.03 -0.66
C LYS A 110 13.67 -14.76 -1.65
N ARG A 111 14.46 -13.99 -2.42
CA ARG A 111 15.49 -14.53 -3.33
C ARG A 111 16.66 -13.59 -3.52
N VAL A 112 17.80 -14.13 -3.94
CA VAL A 112 18.93 -13.32 -4.39
C VAL A 112 18.69 -12.86 -5.83
N TRP A 113 18.71 -11.54 -6.03
CA TRP A 113 18.68 -10.90 -7.34
C TRP A 113 20.10 -10.72 -7.87
N GLU A 114 20.25 -10.74 -9.19
CA GLU A 114 21.51 -10.38 -9.85
C GLU A 114 21.71 -8.87 -9.75
N THR A 115 22.91 -8.44 -9.35
CA THR A 115 23.32 -7.03 -9.50
C THR A 115 23.67 -6.77 -10.96
N HIS A 116 22.64 -6.42 -11.74
CA HIS A 116 22.73 -6.34 -13.20
C HIS A 116 23.54 -5.13 -13.68
N GLU A 117 23.41 -3.98 -13.01
CA GLU A 117 24.11 -2.76 -13.41
C GLU A 117 24.40 -1.85 -12.23
N ILE A 118 25.58 -1.22 -12.23
CA ILE A 118 25.96 -0.16 -11.29
C ILE A 118 26.47 1.04 -12.09
N ARG A 119 25.93 2.23 -11.82
CA ARG A 119 26.38 3.48 -12.45
C ARG A 119 26.78 4.51 -11.41
N LYS A 120 27.84 5.26 -11.71
CA LYS A 120 28.31 6.39 -10.92
C LYS A 120 28.69 7.55 -11.84
N SER A 121 28.12 8.71 -11.59
CA SER A 121 28.52 9.99 -12.17
C SER A 121 28.76 11.02 -11.06
N ALA A 122 29.12 12.25 -11.42
CA ALA A 122 29.29 13.35 -10.48
C ALA A 122 27.98 13.73 -9.74
N THR A 123 26.82 13.46 -10.35
CA THR A 123 25.52 13.92 -9.84
C THR A 123 24.59 12.81 -9.38
N VAL A 124 24.90 11.56 -9.74
CA VAL A 124 24.01 10.41 -9.58
C VAL A 124 24.80 9.14 -9.30
N GLN A 125 24.27 8.31 -8.40
CA GLN A 125 24.68 6.93 -8.20
C GLN A 125 23.45 6.02 -8.32
N SER A 126 23.58 4.88 -9.00
CA SER A 126 22.49 3.93 -9.12
C SER A 126 22.95 2.48 -9.16
N VAL A 127 22.07 1.58 -8.75
CA VAL A 127 22.17 0.13 -8.94
C VAL A 127 20.86 -0.38 -9.50
N LYS A 128 20.94 -1.34 -10.42
CA LYS A 128 19.82 -2.10 -10.95
C LYS A 128 20.00 -3.56 -10.57
N PHE A 129 18.96 -4.12 -9.98
CA PHE A 129 18.84 -5.55 -9.73
C PHE A 129 17.94 -6.19 -10.77
N MET A 130 18.21 -7.46 -11.10
CA MET A 130 17.41 -8.25 -12.03
C MET A 130 17.13 -9.64 -11.46
N THR A 131 15.94 -10.17 -11.72
CA THR A 131 15.61 -11.58 -11.52
C THR A 131 14.60 -12.05 -12.56
N VAL A 132 14.43 -13.36 -12.67
CA VAL A 132 13.41 -13.98 -13.53
C VAL A 132 12.51 -14.82 -12.66
N SER A 133 11.20 -14.67 -12.83
CA SER A 133 10.21 -15.61 -12.33
C SER A 133 9.68 -16.44 -13.48
N ARG A 134 9.62 -17.77 -13.30
CA ARG A 134 9.22 -18.70 -14.35
C ARG A 134 7.74 -19.01 -14.32
N ASP A 135 7.19 -19.47 -15.43
CA ASP A 135 5.82 -19.97 -15.50
C ASP A 135 5.52 -20.94 -14.35
N ASP A 136 4.31 -20.81 -13.79
CA ASP A 136 3.79 -21.56 -12.64
C ASP A 136 4.53 -21.35 -11.31
N GLU A 137 5.54 -20.47 -11.26
CA GLU A 137 6.18 -20.11 -10.00
C GLU A 137 5.19 -19.41 -9.07
N PHE A 138 4.93 -20.01 -7.91
CA PHE A 138 3.86 -19.63 -6.97
C PHE A 138 2.45 -19.64 -7.61
N GLY A 139 2.25 -20.35 -8.73
CA GLY A 139 0.97 -20.45 -9.45
C GLY A 139 0.69 -19.30 -10.42
N TYR A 140 1.67 -18.42 -10.67
CA TYR A 140 1.53 -17.33 -11.64
C TYR A 140 1.91 -17.78 -13.06
N PRO A 141 1.09 -17.50 -14.09
CA PRO A 141 1.42 -17.86 -15.47
C PRO A 141 2.53 -16.97 -16.05
N GLY A 142 3.25 -17.50 -17.02
CA GLY A 142 4.22 -16.80 -17.87
C GLY A 142 5.58 -16.56 -17.22
N ASP A 143 6.61 -16.58 -18.07
CA ASP A 143 7.97 -16.17 -17.71
C ASP A 143 8.06 -14.64 -17.69
N VAL A 144 8.56 -14.06 -16.59
CA VAL A 144 8.69 -12.62 -16.42
C VAL A 144 10.07 -12.26 -15.89
N ARG A 145 10.75 -11.34 -16.57
CA ARG A 145 11.95 -10.68 -16.03
C ARG A 145 11.53 -9.46 -15.23
N PHE A 146 11.99 -9.36 -14.00
CA PHE A 146 11.80 -8.20 -13.15
C PHE A 146 13.11 -7.43 -13.02
N GLU A 147 13.03 -6.10 -13.07
CA GLU A 147 14.15 -5.22 -12.85
C GLU A 147 13.74 -4.13 -11.85
N VAL A 148 14.62 -3.85 -10.88
CA VAL A 148 14.44 -2.73 -9.95
C VAL A 148 15.69 -1.87 -9.94
N SER A 149 15.53 -0.59 -10.26
CA SER A 149 16.63 0.38 -10.24
C SER A 149 16.46 1.36 -9.09
N PHE A 150 17.49 1.49 -8.27
CA PHE A 150 17.59 2.52 -7.23
C PHE A 150 18.59 3.58 -7.67
N ARG A 151 18.17 4.84 -7.70
CA ARG A 151 18.96 5.98 -8.19
C ARG A 151 18.94 7.13 -7.19
N LEU A 152 20.08 7.34 -6.53
CA LEU A 152 20.31 8.44 -5.61
C LEU A 152 20.96 9.63 -6.33
N ASN A 153 20.40 10.82 -6.18
CA ASN A 153 20.94 12.06 -6.75
C ASN A 153 21.31 13.11 -5.68
N ASN A 154 21.94 14.21 -6.11
CA ASN A 154 22.35 15.32 -5.22
C ASN A 154 21.19 16.23 -4.74
N ARG A 155 19.94 15.93 -5.09
CA ARG A 155 18.75 16.59 -4.53
C ARG A 155 18.13 15.79 -3.38
N ASN A 156 18.88 14.83 -2.81
CA ASN A 156 18.40 13.89 -1.79
C ASN A 156 17.17 13.08 -2.24
N GLN A 157 17.12 12.72 -3.52
CA GLN A 157 16.05 11.87 -4.06
C GLN A 157 16.58 10.47 -4.29
N LEU A 158 16.00 9.49 -3.63
CA LEU A 158 16.12 8.07 -3.97
C LEU A 158 14.95 7.72 -4.89
N ASN A 159 15.23 7.63 -6.19
CA ASN A 159 14.25 7.22 -7.19
C ASN A 159 14.33 5.71 -7.37
N VAL A 160 13.18 5.05 -7.34
CA VAL A 160 13.00 3.62 -7.58
C VAL A 160 12.22 3.47 -8.87
N LEU A 161 12.74 2.68 -9.81
CA LEU A 161 12.06 2.29 -11.04
C LEU A 161 11.82 0.78 -11.00
N LEU A 162 10.55 0.37 -11.07
CA LEU A 162 10.06 -1.00 -11.01
C LEU A 162 9.60 -1.40 -12.41
N GLU A 163 10.26 -2.39 -13.01
CA GLU A 163 9.97 -2.84 -14.37
C GLU A 163 9.73 -4.35 -14.39
N ALA A 164 8.79 -4.77 -15.24
CA ALA A 164 8.61 -6.18 -15.56
C ALA A 164 8.46 -6.33 -17.07
N PHE A 165 9.08 -7.38 -17.61
CA PHE A 165 9.10 -7.67 -19.04
C PHE A 165 8.59 -9.09 -19.21
N SER A 166 7.45 -9.25 -19.89
CA SER A 166 6.98 -10.59 -20.26
C SER A 166 7.96 -11.19 -21.26
N LEU A 167 8.46 -12.39 -20.96
CA LEU A 167 9.39 -13.15 -21.80
C LEU A 167 8.69 -14.22 -22.64
N SER A 168 7.36 -14.28 -22.57
CA SER A 168 6.53 -15.27 -23.25
C SER A 168 5.28 -14.61 -23.84
N ASP A 169 4.54 -15.36 -24.66
CA ASP A 169 3.24 -14.94 -25.18
C ASP A 169 2.12 -15.00 -24.13
N ALA A 170 2.36 -15.65 -22.98
CA ALA A 170 1.36 -15.78 -21.93
C ALA A 170 1.10 -14.44 -21.23
N ASN A 171 -0.17 -14.11 -21.06
CA ASN A 171 -0.58 -13.02 -20.17
C ASN A 171 -0.32 -13.42 -18.71
N THR A 172 -0.02 -12.43 -17.89
CA THR A 172 0.17 -12.62 -16.45
C THR A 172 -0.32 -11.39 -15.69
N ILE A 173 -0.19 -11.39 -14.37
CA ILE A 173 -0.54 -10.23 -13.53
C ILE A 173 0.70 -9.69 -12.81
N VAL A 174 0.85 -8.37 -12.83
CA VAL A 174 1.98 -7.67 -12.20
C VAL A 174 1.50 -6.42 -11.46
N ASN A 175 1.85 -6.35 -10.18
CA ASN A 175 1.76 -5.16 -9.35
C ASN A 175 2.97 -5.15 -8.41
N LEU A 176 3.87 -4.18 -8.57
CA LEU A 176 5.14 -4.12 -7.85
C LEU A 176 5.15 -2.95 -6.88
N THR A 177 5.82 -3.14 -5.76
CA THR A 177 6.16 -2.06 -4.83
C THR A 177 7.48 -2.35 -4.11
N VAL A 178 7.94 -1.40 -3.31
CA VAL A 178 8.96 -1.62 -2.28
C VAL A 178 8.31 -1.38 -0.92
N HIS A 179 8.71 -2.15 0.10
CA HIS A 179 8.04 -2.16 1.41
C HIS A 179 8.89 -1.58 2.56
N PRO A 180 9.48 -0.36 2.44
CA PRO A 180 10.21 0.25 3.55
C PRO A 180 9.25 0.72 4.65
N TYR A 181 9.61 0.43 5.91
CA TYR A 181 9.00 1.07 7.08
C TYR A 181 9.83 2.29 7.45
N PHE A 182 9.20 3.46 7.49
CA PHE A 182 9.86 4.70 7.85
C PHE A 182 9.62 5.05 9.32
N ASN A 183 10.69 5.51 9.97
CA ASN A 183 10.65 6.27 11.21
C ASN A 183 11.72 7.35 11.10
N LEU A 184 11.32 8.62 11.18
CA LEU A 184 12.26 9.73 10.98
C LEU A 184 13.13 10.03 12.22
N ASP A 185 12.83 9.40 13.36
CA ASP A 185 13.52 9.59 14.64
C ASP A 185 13.87 8.25 15.34
N PRO A 186 14.40 7.24 14.66
CA PRO A 186 14.48 5.87 15.17
C PRO A 186 15.42 5.70 16.38
N ASP A 187 16.36 6.63 16.57
CA ASP A 187 17.26 6.66 17.72
C ASP A 187 16.69 7.43 18.92
N GLU A 188 15.61 8.18 18.73
CA GLU A 188 15.01 9.04 19.77
C GLU A 188 13.54 8.73 20.05
N SER A 189 12.88 7.97 19.19
CA SER A 189 11.49 7.54 19.32
C SER A 189 11.31 6.10 18.88
N GLU A 190 10.72 5.30 19.76
CA GLU A 190 10.35 3.91 19.50
C GLU A 190 9.11 3.77 18.61
N ASN A 191 8.42 4.87 18.29
CA ASN A 191 7.23 4.88 17.45
C ASN A 191 7.07 6.13 16.59
N VAL A 192 6.15 6.08 15.62
CA VAL A 192 5.87 7.17 14.67
C VAL A 192 4.70 8.08 15.05
N LEU A 193 4.15 7.96 16.26
CA LEU A 193 2.88 8.61 16.61
C LEU A 193 2.96 10.15 16.65
N GLU A 194 4.15 10.72 16.85
CA GLU A 194 4.37 12.18 16.79
C GLU A 194 4.64 12.71 15.38
N HIS A 195 4.84 11.83 14.38
CA HIS A 195 5.05 12.25 13.00
C HIS A 195 3.78 12.86 12.43
N GLU A 196 3.96 13.93 11.67
CA GLU A 196 2.90 14.57 10.91
C GLU A 196 2.83 13.94 9.52
N LEU A 197 1.67 13.42 9.16
CA LEU A 197 1.41 12.77 7.87
C LEU A 197 0.40 13.60 7.08
N SER A 198 0.72 13.86 5.81
CA SER A 198 -0.25 14.31 4.82
C SER A 198 -0.24 13.46 3.55
N ILE A 199 -1.40 13.25 2.94
CA ILE A 199 -1.58 12.52 1.68
C ILE A 199 -2.60 13.25 0.79
N ASN A 200 -2.26 13.41 -0.48
CA ASN A 200 -3.14 13.98 -1.49
C ASN A 200 -4.08 12.91 -2.05
N ALA A 201 -5.01 12.44 -1.23
CA ALA A 201 -6.01 11.42 -1.57
C ALA A 201 -7.39 11.80 -1.03
N ASP A 202 -8.44 11.75 -1.85
CA ASP A 202 -9.83 12.03 -1.40
C ASP A 202 -10.57 10.76 -1.01
N LYS A 203 -10.06 9.63 -1.47
CA LYS A 203 -10.72 8.34 -1.35
C LYS A 203 -9.75 7.27 -0.88
N TYR A 204 -10.29 6.21 -0.29
CA TYR A 204 -9.56 5.03 0.13
C TYR A 204 -10.35 3.78 -0.23
N LEU A 205 -9.72 2.61 -0.11
CA LEU A 205 -10.37 1.31 -0.27
C LEU A 205 -10.66 0.74 1.12
N PRO A 206 -11.94 0.64 1.52
CA PRO A 206 -12.33 -0.10 2.70
C PRO A 206 -11.94 -1.56 2.59
N VAL A 207 -11.65 -2.16 3.74
CA VAL A 207 -11.32 -3.58 3.86
C VAL A 207 -12.31 -4.29 4.77
N ASP A 208 -12.48 -5.58 4.55
CA ASP A 208 -13.22 -6.48 5.43
C ASP A 208 -12.37 -6.91 6.64
N GLU A 209 -12.92 -7.76 7.51
CA GLU A 209 -12.25 -8.28 8.71
C GLU A 209 -10.99 -9.11 8.41
N THR A 210 -10.79 -9.52 7.15
CA THR A 210 -9.61 -10.23 6.68
C THR A 210 -8.58 -9.30 6.01
N ALA A 211 -8.80 -7.98 6.10
CA ALA A 211 -8.03 -6.93 5.47
C ALA A 211 -8.01 -7.03 3.93
N LEU A 212 -9.01 -7.70 3.32
CA LEU A 212 -9.21 -7.69 1.88
C LEU A 212 -10.11 -6.52 1.50
N VAL A 213 -9.78 -5.82 0.41
CA VAL A 213 -10.63 -4.73 -0.09
C VAL A 213 -12.04 -5.22 -0.44
N THR A 214 -13.04 -4.43 -0.06
CA THR A 214 -14.46 -4.73 -0.34
C THR A 214 -14.86 -4.50 -1.79
N GLY A 215 -14.03 -3.74 -2.54
CA GLY A 215 -14.32 -3.26 -3.89
C GLY A 215 -14.96 -1.86 -3.94
N GLU A 216 -15.35 -1.30 -2.78
CA GLU A 216 -15.80 0.09 -2.68
C GLU A 216 -14.60 1.06 -2.78
N ILE A 217 -14.85 2.25 -3.34
CA ILE A 217 -13.94 3.39 -3.28
C ILE A 217 -14.65 4.48 -2.48
N SER A 218 -14.30 4.64 -1.20
CA SER A 218 -15.01 5.50 -0.27
C SER A 218 -14.28 6.83 -0.07
N GLU A 219 -15.02 7.92 0.10
CA GLU A 219 -14.46 9.21 0.50
C GLU A 219 -13.84 9.15 1.91
N LEU A 220 -12.75 9.89 2.12
CA LEU A 220 -12.23 10.14 3.45
C LEU A 220 -13.29 10.89 4.28
N LYS A 221 -13.58 10.41 5.49
CA LYS A 221 -14.57 11.00 6.42
C LYS A 221 -13.95 11.13 7.82
N GLY A 222 -14.57 11.94 8.68
CA GLY A 222 -14.11 12.14 10.06
C GLY A 222 -12.66 12.62 10.14
N ASP A 223 -11.87 12.06 11.07
CA ASP A 223 -10.47 12.47 11.23
C ASP A 223 -9.58 12.10 10.04
N LEU A 224 -9.96 11.13 9.19
CA LEU A 224 -9.16 10.79 8.01
C LEU A 224 -9.05 11.96 7.03
N LYS A 225 -10.02 12.89 7.02
CA LYS A 225 -9.91 14.12 6.20
C LYS A 225 -8.72 15.00 6.61
N LYS A 226 -8.28 14.93 7.87
CA LYS A 226 -7.13 15.69 8.39
C LYS A 226 -5.83 15.29 7.69
N LEU A 227 -5.75 14.07 7.15
CA LEU A 227 -4.62 13.62 6.35
C LEU A 227 -4.39 14.48 5.10
N ARG A 228 -5.39 15.24 4.62
CA ARG A 228 -5.18 16.16 3.48
C ARG A 228 -4.31 17.36 3.85
N GLU A 229 -4.48 17.84 5.07
CA GLU A 229 -3.86 19.09 5.54
C GLU A 229 -2.53 18.81 6.27
N GLY A 230 -2.38 17.62 6.83
CA GLY A 230 -1.27 17.27 7.73
C GLY A 230 -1.79 17.10 9.15
N VAL A 231 -1.54 15.93 9.73
CA VAL A 231 -1.98 15.60 11.08
C VAL A 231 -0.97 14.72 11.76
N ARG A 232 -0.73 14.94 13.06
CA ARG A 232 0.08 14.02 13.85
C ARG A 232 -0.65 12.69 13.95
N LEU A 233 0.07 11.60 13.72
CA LEU A 233 -0.55 10.27 13.68
C LEU A 233 -1.36 9.96 14.94
N LYS A 234 -0.87 10.32 16.13
CA LYS A 234 -1.59 10.16 17.41
C LYS A 234 -2.94 10.89 17.54
N GLU A 235 -3.17 11.92 16.72
CA GLU A 235 -4.40 12.73 16.75
C GLU A 235 -5.51 12.14 15.88
N LEU A 236 -5.21 11.08 15.12
CA LEU A 236 -6.23 10.27 14.47
C LEU A 236 -6.91 9.41 15.53
N SER A 237 -8.22 9.54 15.67
CA SER A 237 -8.97 8.65 16.58
C SER A 237 -9.01 7.23 16.03
N ALA A 238 -9.18 6.26 16.92
CA ALA A 238 -9.39 4.86 16.55
C ALA A 238 -10.67 4.60 15.77
N THR A 239 -11.66 5.47 15.94
CA THR A 239 -12.89 5.50 15.15
C THR A 239 -12.64 6.01 13.72
N ALA A 240 -11.53 6.72 13.50
CA ALA A 240 -11.04 7.11 12.18
C ALA A 240 -10.13 6.05 11.56
N ALA A 241 -9.46 5.27 12.41
CA ALA A 241 -8.84 4.03 12.02
C ALA A 241 -9.90 3.00 11.64
N ILE A 242 -9.81 2.49 10.43
CA ILE A 242 -10.87 1.73 9.80
C ILE A 242 -10.85 0.32 10.38
N ASN A 243 -11.64 0.10 11.44
CA ASN A 243 -12.19 -1.21 11.74
C ASN A 243 -13.69 -1.09 11.48
N ILE A 244 -14.14 -1.56 10.31
CA ILE A 244 -15.55 -1.57 9.96
C ILE A 244 -16.18 -2.71 10.76
N ASP A 245 -16.55 -2.40 11.99
CA ASP A 245 -17.55 -3.19 12.69
C ASP A 245 -18.87 -2.92 11.95
N ASN A 246 -19.27 -3.89 11.13
CA ASN A 246 -20.48 -3.85 10.33
C ASN A 246 -21.69 -3.64 11.24
N ASP A 247 -22.30 -2.47 11.16
CA ASP A 247 -23.75 -2.38 11.21
C ASP A 247 -24.30 -1.15 10.48
N PHE A 248 -25.20 -1.40 9.52
CA PHE A 248 -26.09 -0.47 8.82
C PHE A 248 -25.43 0.69 8.03
N THR A 249 -25.40 0.68 6.70
CA THR A 249 -26.57 0.85 5.82
C THR A 249 -26.13 0.75 4.36
N LEU A 250 -26.81 -0.09 3.57
CA LEU A 250 -26.83 0.01 2.11
C LEU A 250 -27.25 1.43 1.71
N ASN A 251 -26.41 2.17 1.01
CA ASN A 251 -26.86 3.34 0.27
C ASN A 251 -26.44 3.28 -1.19
N ARG A 252 -27.46 3.52 -2.01
CA ARG A 252 -27.55 3.33 -3.45
C ARG A 252 -26.53 4.19 -4.20
N THR A 253 -25.88 3.57 -5.19
CA THR A 253 -25.10 4.23 -6.24
C THR A 253 -25.94 5.30 -6.95
N SER A 254 -25.43 6.53 -7.06
CA SER A 254 -25.93 7.53 -7.99
C SER A 254 -25.30 7.32 -9.38
N PRO A 255 -26.08 7.31 -10.47
CA PRO A 255 -25.55 7.17 -11.81
C PRO A 255 -25.21 8.55 -12.36
N ASP A 256 -23.93 8.97 -12.35
CA ASP A 256 -23.44 10.08 -13.21
C ASP A 256 -21.90 10.26 -13.31
N GLU A 257 -21.05 9.28 -12.98
CA GLU A 257 -19.59 9.38 -13.19
C GLU A 257 -19.12 8.95 -14.61
N ALA A 258 -20.02 8.50 -15.49
CA ALA A 258 -19.68 8.10 -16.85
C ALA A 258 -19.51 9.30 -17.82
N ALA A 259 -20.04 10.48 -17.49
CA ALA A 259 -20.02 11.65 -18.38
C ALA A 259 -18.71 12.47 -18.33
N LEU A 260 -17.87 12.28 -17.31
CA LEU A 260 -16.63 13.04 -17.13
C LEU A 260 -15.41 12.42 -17.82
N ARG A 261 -15.50 11.18 -18.30
CA ARG A 261 -14.37 10.48 -18.95
C ARG A 261 -14.23 10.74 -20.45
N VAL A 262 -15.21 11.38 -21.09
CA VAL A 262 -15.19 11.59 -22.56
C VAL A 262 -14.52 12.92 -22.96
N SER A 263 -14.42 13.92 -22.08
CA SER A 263 -13.90 15.25 -22.44
C SER A 263 -12.38 15.41 -22.38
N LEU A 264 -11.66 14.47 -21.76
CA LEU A 264 -10.18 14.48 -21.67
C LEU A 264 -9.50 13.70 -22.79
N TRP A 265 -10.21 12.77 -23.44
CA TRP A 265 -9.69 11.95 -24.54
C TRP A 265 -9.77 12.68 -25.90
N GLU A 266 -10.79 13.53 -26.10
CA GLU A 266 -10.94 14.33 -27.34
C GLU A 266 -9.85 15.40 -27.51
N ARG A 267 -9.18 15.84 -26.43
CA ARG A 267 -8.09 16.84 -26.51
C ARG A 267 -6.70 16.25 -26.77
N PHE A 268 -6.51 14.94 -26.62
CA PHE A 268 -5.23 14.27 -26.88
C PHE A 268 -5.11 13.70 -28.30
N ARG A 269 -6.20 13.68 -29.07
CA ARG A 269 -6.27 13.16 -30.45
C ARG A 269 -5.57 14.04 -31.51
N GLY A 270 -5.06 15.21 -31.13
CA GLY A 270 -4.41 16.16 -32.04
C GLY A 270 -2.91 15.93 -32.30
N MET A 271 -2.27 14.96 -31.63
CA MET A 271 -0.80 14.76 -31.77
C MET A 271 -0.37 13.60 -32.66
N PHE A 272 -1.28 12.73 -33.13
CA PHE A 272 -1.00 11.72 -34.14
C PHE A 272 -2.29 11.42 -34.91
N ALA A 273 -2.55 12.20 -35.98
CA ALA A 273 -3.70 12.01 -36.84
C ALA A 273 -3.31 11.18 -38.08
N GLY A 274 -3.91 10.00 -38.19
CA GLY A 274 -3.86 9.12 -39.35
C GLY A 274 -4.99 8.10 -39.23
N GLU A 275 -6.16 8.52 -39.73
CA GLU A 275 -7.29 7.72 -40.22
C GLU A 275 -7.89 6.62 -39.31
N ILE A 276 -9.18 6.75 -39.00
CA ILE A 276 -10.24 5.77 -39.32
C ILE A 276 -11.58 6.33 -38.84
N SER A 277 -12.50 6.43 -39.81
CA SER A 277 -13.92 6.74 -39.67
C SER A 277 -14.71 5.50 -39.25
N GLU A 278 -15.96 5.75 -38.82
CA GLU A 278 -17.03 4.77 -38.60
C GLU A 278 -17.04 4.05 -37.25
N LEU A 279 -17.94 4.50 -36.37
CA LEU A 279 -18.93 3.67 -35.67
C LEU A 279 -19.84 4.58 -34.84
N LYS A 280 -20.78 5.24 -35.52
CA LYS A 280 -21.98 5.85 -34.93
C LYS A 280 -23.18 4.97 -35.27
N GLY A 281 -23.53 4.12 -34.34
CA GLY A 281 -24.74 3.30 -34.39
C GLY A 281 -24.72 2.40 -33.18
N ASP A 282 -25.49 2.75 -32.14
CA ASP A 282 -26.01 1.87 -31.07
C ASP A 282 -26.11 2.49 -29.67
N LEU A 283 -25.98 3.82 -29.54
CA LEU A 283 -26.32 4.54 -28.30
C LEU A 283 -27.80 4.99 -28.22
N LYS A 284 -28.69 4.44 -29.06
CA LYS A 284 -30.12 4.84 -29.12
C LYS A 284 -31.11 3.80 -28.58
N LYS A 285 -30.70 2.84 -27.74
CA LYS A 285 -31.61 1.78 -27.23
C LYS A 285 -31.64 1.59 -25.71
N LEU A 286 -31.12 2.53 -24.91
CA LEU A 286 -31.15 2.44 -23.43
C LEU A 286 -31.90 3.58 -22.74
N ARG A 287 -32.85 4.21 -23.42
CA ARG A 287 -33.86 5.09 -22.81
C ARG A 287 -35.23 4.73 -23.36
N GLU A 288 -35.92 3.78 -22.74
CA GLU A 288 -37.39 3.68 -22.71
C GLU A 288 -37.88 2.46 -21.91
N GLY A 289 -38.77 2.69 -20.93
CA GLY A 289 -39.63 1.70 -20.23
C GLY A 289 -38.93 0.84 -19.18
N VAL A 290 -39.37 0.71 -17.92
CA VAL A 290 -40.72 0.36 -17.47
C VAL A 290 -40.93 0.81 -16.02
N ARG A 291 -42.10 1.40 -15.74
CA ARG A 291 -42.66 1.62 -14.39
C ARG A 291 -43.37 0.34 -13.92
N LEU A 292 -43.22 -0.04 -12.66
CA LEU A 292 -44.22 -0.86 -11.95
C LEU A 292 -44.52 -0.25 -10.58
N LYS A 293 -45.83 -0.03 -10.36
CA LYS A 293 -46.50 0.50 -9.19
C LYS A 293 -46.94 -0.65 -8.25
N GLU A 294 -47.11 -0.28 -6.98
CA GLU A 294 -48.11 -0.80 -6.02
C GLU A 294 -48.07 -2.29 -5.63
N LEU A 295 -47.73 -2.54 -4.35
CA LEU A 295 -48.41 -3.50 -3.48
C LEU A 295 -48.28 -3.00 -2.03
N SER A 296 -49.43 -2.64 -1.44
CA SER A 296 -49.63 -2.38 -0.02
C SER A 296 -50.61 -3.44 0.55
N ALA A 297 -50.64 -3.52 1.88
CA ALA A 297 -51.64 -4.18 2.74
C ALA A 297 -51.24 -5.51 3.41
N THR A 298 -50.86 -5.37 4.70
CA THR A 298 -51.40 -6.08 5.88
C THR A 298 -51.67 -7.58 5.83
N ALA A 299 -50.98 -8.32 6.69
CA ALA A 299 -51.53 -9.46 7.42
C ALA A 299 -51.17 -9.34 8.91
N ALA A 300 -52.19 -9.07 9.72
CA ALA A 300 -52.15 -9.26 11.16
C ALA A 300 -52.21 -10.77 11.44
N ILE A 301 -51.29 -11.28 12.26
CA ILE A 301 -51.43 -12.59 12.91
C ILE A 301 -51.27 -12.38 14.42
N ASN A 302 -52.26 -12.91 15.12
CA ASN A 302 -52.48 -12.88 16.57
C ASN A 302 -51.22 -13.16 17.41
N ILE A 303 -51.07 -12.34 18.44
CA ILE A 303 -50.33 -12.66 19.65
C ILE A 303 -51.21 -13.54 20.51
N ASP A 304 -50.79 -14.77 20.78
CA ASP A 304 -50.92 -15.37 22.10
C ASP A 304 -49.93 -16.54 22.22
N ASN A 305 -49.34 -16.67 23.41
CA ASN A 305 -48.26 -17.57 23.81
C ASN A 305 -46.82 -17.08 23.57
N ASP A 306 -46.32 -16.24 24.49
CA ASP A 306 -45.11 -16.66 25.21
C ASP A 306 -44.95 -15.86 26.51
N PHE A 307 -45.30 -16.47 27.64
CA PHE A 307 -44.97 -15.94 28.98
C PHE A 307 -43.45 -16.03 29.27
N THR A 308 -42.69 -16.63 28.37
CA THR A 308 -41.25 -16.87 28.44
C THR A 308 -40.44 -15.67 27.91
N LEU A 309 -40.98 -14.88 26.97
CA LEU A 309 -40.27 -13.75 26.36
C LEU A 309 -40.15 -12.53 27.30
N ASN A 310 -41.15 -12.30 28.17
CA ASN A 310 -41.14 -11.15 29.08
C ASN A 310 -40.13 -11.30 30.24
N ARG A 311 -39.77 -12.53 30.59
CA ARG A 311 -38.73 -12.78 31.61
C ARG A 311 -37.33 -12.51 31.05
N GLU A 312 -37.05 -12.93 29.82
CA GLU A 312 -35.81 -12.63 29.12
C GLU A 312 -35.65 -11.13 28.84
N ILE A 313 -36.73 -10.41 28.50
CA ILE A 313 -36.70 -8.96 28.31
C ILE A 313 -36.45 -8.22 29.65
N SER A 314 -36.95 -8.73 30.77
CA SER A 314 -36.70 -8.13 32.10
C SER A 314 -35.26 -8.38 32.58
N GLU A 315 -34.71 -9.57 32.31
CA GLU A 315 -33.31 -9.90 32.59
C GLU A 315 -32.37 -9.08 31.69
N LEU A 316 -32.67 -8.95 30.38
CA LEU A 316 -31.94 -8.08 29.45
C LEU A 316 -32.01 -6.60 29.85
N LYS A 317 -33.16 -6.10 30.32
CA LYS A 317 -33.29 -4.71 30.82
C LYS A 317 -32.54 -4.49 32.13
N GLY A 318 -32.49 -5.52 33.00
CA GLY A 318 -31.69 -5.51 34.21
C GLY A 318 -30.18 -5.47 33.92
N ASP A 319 -29.73 -6.21 32.91
CA ASP A 319 -28.34 -6.23 32.48
C ASP A 319 -27.95 -4.99 31.67
N LEU A 320 -28.86 -4.43 30.87
CA LEU A 320 -28.70 -3.09 30.25
C LEU A 320 -28.63 -1.98 31.30
N LYS A 321 -29.36 -2.11 32.43
CA LYS A 321 -29.29 -1.17 33.54
C LYS A 321 -27.97 -1.31 34.31
N LYS A 322 -27.46 -2.54 34.50
CA LYS A 322 -26.10 -2.78 35.05
C LYS A 322 -24.99 -2.28 34.13
N LEU A 323 -25.15 -2.39 32.80
CA LEU A 323 -24.25 -1.79 31.81
C LEU A 323 -24.30 -0.25 31.84
N ARG A 324 -25.48 0.34 32.08
CA ARG A 324 -25.65 1.80 32.22
C ARG A 324 -25.18 2.37 33.55
N GLU A 325 -25.26 1.61 34.64
CA GLU A 325 -24.91 2.08 36.00
C GLU A 325 -23.52 1.60 36.48
N GLY A 326 -22.90 0.62 35.80
CA GLY A 326 -21.62 0.02 36.20
C GLY A 326 -20.41 0.32 35.30
N VAL A 327 -20.60 0.81 34.07
CA VAL A 327 -19.48 1.24 33.23
C VAL A 327 -19.30 2.74 33.40
N ARG A 328 -18.51 3.13 34.40
CA ARG A 328 -17.91 4.47 34.40
C ARG A 328 -17.11 4.57 33.10
N LEU A 329 -17.60 5.39 32.17
CA LEU A 329 -16.96 5.85 30.92
C LEU A 329 -15.55 6.47 31.10
N LYS A 330 -14.95 6.37 32.30
CA LYS A 330 -13.57 6.76 32.60
C LYS A 330 -12.56 5.60 32.52
N GLU A 331 -13.00 4.36 32.36
CA GLU A 331 -12.10 3.18 32.25
C GLU A 331 -12.20 2.42 30.92
N LEU A 332 -12.96 2.94 29.95
CA LEU A 332 -12.86 2.57 28.53
C LEU A 332 -12.02 3.58 27.74
N SER A 333 -11.01 4.18 28.38
CA SER A 333 -9.89 4.78 27.64
C SER A 333 -8.78 3.74 27.40
N ALA A 334 -9.17 2.49 27.08
CA ALA A 334 -8.32 1.68 26.22
C ALA A 334 -8.14 2.54 24.97
N THR A 335 -6.95 3.14 24.86
CA THR A 335 -6.52 4.00 23.77
C THR A 335 -6.90 3.30 22.49
N ALA A 336 -8.02 3.72 21.92
CA ALA A 336 -8.57 2.97 20.82
C ALA A 336 -7.49 3.04 19.71
N ALA A 337 -7.13 1.87 19.19
CA ALA A 337 -5.90 1.74 18.41
C ALA A 337 -6.03 2.42 17.04
N ILE A 338 -4.98 3.11 16.61
CA ILE A 338 -4.92 3.71 15.28
C ILE A 338 -4.57 2.59 14.29
N ASN A 339 -5.59 2.05 13.66
CA ASN A 339 -5.52 1.09 12.57
C ASN A 339 -5.59 1.76 11.19
N ILE A 340 -4.42 2.02 10.59
CA ILE A 340 -4.30 2.35 9.16
C ILE A 340 -3.57 1.17 8.51
N ASP A 341 -4.27 0.52 7.58
CA ASP A 341 -3.83 -0.61 6.75
C ASP A 341 -4.68 -0.59 5.46
N ASN A 342 -4.57 0.51 4.70
CA ASN A 342 -5.49 0.80 3.61
C ASN A 342 -4.79 1.40 2.40
N ASP A 343 -5.36 1.12 1.24
CA ASP A 343 -5.06 1.77 -0.02
C ASP A 343 -5.73 3.14 -0.10
N PHE A 344 -4.95 4.21 -0.26
CA PHE A 344 -5.43 5.57 -0.52
C PHE A 344 -5.32 5.91 -2.00
N THR A 345 -6.42 6.30 -2.63
CA THR A 345 -6.48 6.67 -4.05
C THR A 345 -6.00 8.11 -4.24
N LEU A 346 -4.91 8.26 -4.98
CA LEU A 346 -4.23 9.55 -5.14
C LEU A 346 -4.98 10.50 -6.10
N ASN A 347 -5.11 11.75 -5.69
CA ASN A 347 -5.64 12.83 -6.51
C ASN A 347 -4.52 13.39 -7.40
N ARG A 348 -4.45 12.96 -8.66
CA ARG A 348 -3.32 13.31 -9.52
C ARG A 348 -3.53 14.67 -10.18
N THR A 349 -2.70 15.63 -9.82
CA THR A 349 -2.60 16.97 -10.41
C THR A 349 -1.35 17.11 -11.28
N SER A 350 -0.24 16.47 -10.88
CA SER A 350 1.02 16.36 -11.63
C SER A 350 1.86 15.17 -11.13
N PRO A 351 2.67 14.51 -11.98
CA PRO A 351 3.62 13.49 -11.54
C PRO A 351 4.70 14.01 -10.57
N ASP A 352 5.07 15.29 -10.66
CA ASP A 352 6.15 15.89 -9.86
C ASP A 352 5.70 16.38 -8.47
N GLU A 353 4.39 16.35 -8.19
CA GLU A 353 3.86 16.73 -6.89
C GLU A 353 4.06 15.60 -5.87
N ALA A 354 4.33 15.95 -4.62
CA ALA A 354 4.37 14.97 -3.54
C ALA A 354 2.95 14.44 -3.31
N ALA A 355 2.75 13.14 -3.53
CA ALA A 355 1.51 12.45 -3.22
C ALA A 355 1.33 12.29 -1.70
N LEU A 356 2.44 12.23 -0.95
CA LEU A 356 2.46 12.08 0.49
C LEU A 356 3.66 12.82 1.10
N ARG A 357 3.49 13.36 2.31
CA ARG A 357 4.57 13.87 3.14
C ARG A 357 4.49 13.28 4.54
N LEU A 358 5.64 12.89 5.07
CA LEU A 358 5.83 12.51 6.47
C LEU A 358 6.88 13.45 7.05
N TRP A 359 6.57 14.10 8.17
CA TRP A 359 7.46 15.07 8.80
C TRP A 359 7.65 14.77 10.27
N SER A 360 8.85 15.04 10.77
CA SER A 360 9.14 15.02 12.20
C SER A 360 9.62 16.39 12.68
N LYS A 361 8.95 16.90 13.73
CA LYS A 361 9.39 18.08 14.46
C LYS A 361 10.72 17.88 15.18
N GLN A 362 10.98 16.65 15.64
CA GLN A 362 12.12 16.31 16.47
C GLN A 362 13.42 16.41 15.67
N SER A 363 13.58 15.59 14.63
CA SER A 363 14.73 15.65 13.71
C SER A 363 14.65 16.82 12.71
N GLY A 364 13.46 17.36 12.44
CA GLY A 364 13.24 18.32 11.35
C GLY A 364 13.27 17.68 9.96
N ILE A 365 13.32 16.34 9.87
CA ILE A 365 13.33 15.62 8.60
C ILE A 365 11.92 15.62 8.00
N GLU A 366 11.83 15.92 6.71
CA GLU A 366 10.65 15.69 5.88
C GLU A 366 10.98 14.64 4.82
N LEU A 367 10.13 13.61 4.72
CA LEU A 367 10.06 12.67 3.63
C LEU A 367 8.88 13.06 2.73
N ALA A 368 9.15 13.36 1.47
CA ALA A 368 8.13 13.56 0.44
C ALA A 368 8.17 12.39 -0.56
N VAL A 369 7.01 11.82 -0.85
CA VAL A 369 6.85 10.67 -1.76
C VAL A 369 6.06 11.07 -2.99
N SER A 370 6.62 10.84 -4.17
CA SER A 370 5.95 10.97 -5.47
C SER A 370 5.98 9.63 -6.20
N THR A 371 5.00 9.35 -7.05
CA THR A 371 4.92 8.06 -7.76
C THR A 371 4.07 8.11 -9.03
N SER A 372 4.35 7.20 -9.98
CA SER A 372 3.46 6.90 -11.11
C SER A 372 2.29 5.97 -10.75
N ASN A 373 2.30 5.35 -9.58
CA ASN A 373 1.18 4.52 -9.13
C ASN A 373 -0.07 5.34 -8.78
N PRO A 374 -1.27 4.75 -8.90
CA PRO A 374 -2.52 5.42 -8.58
C PRO A 374 -2.87 5.40 -7.08
N VAL A 375 -2.22 4.52 -6.30
CA VAL A 375 -2.53 4.29 -4.89
C VAL A 375 -1.23 4.31 -4.08
N ILE A 376 -1.33 4.79 -2.83
CA ILE A 376 -0.36 4.48 -1.78
C ILE A 376 -1.09 3.68 -0.70
N HIS A 377 -0.56 2.50 -0.40
CA HIS A 377 -0.95 1.73 0.77
C HIS A 377 -0.16 2.23 1.98
N LEU A 378 -0.87 2.50 3.07
CA LEU A 378 -0.29 2.95 4.33
C LEU A 378 -0.52 1.93 5.41
N TYR A 379 0.54 1.58 6.13
CA TYR A 379 0.48 0.59 7.19
C TYR A 379 1.30 1.00 8.42
N LEU A 380 0.67 1.13 9.59
CA LEU A 380 1.29 1.59 10.84
C LEU A 380 1.96 0.50 11.70
N ALA A 381 2.51 -0.55 11.10
CA ALA A 381 3.31 -1.57 11.81
C ALA A 381 2.67 -2.10 13.11
N GLN A 382 1.36 -2.32 13.09
CA GLN A 382 0.61 -2.64 14.31
C GLN A 382 0.87 -4.04 14.86
N HIS A 383 1.36 -4.94 14.01
CA HIS A 383 1.66 -6.33 14.37
C HIS A 383 3.03 -6.52 15.03
N PHE A 384 3.89 -5.50 15.05
CA PHE A 384 5.21 -5.63 15.64
C PHE A 384 5.13 -5.81 17.15
N ASP A 385 5.78 -6.87 17.64
CA ASP A 385 5.88 -7.23 19.04
C ASP A 385 7.30 -7.74 19.32
N GLY A 386 8.19 -6.82 19.72
CA GLY A 386 9.57 -7.17 20.09
C GLY A 386 10.49 -7.56 18.93
N VAL A 387 10.26 -7.10 17.70
CA VAL A 387 11.12 -7.45 16.54
C VAL A 387 12.52 -6.87 16.71
N ARG A 388 13.55 -7.72 16.74
CA ARG A 388 14.94 -7.27 16.91
C ARG A 388 15.53 -6.76 15.59
N GLY A 389 15.49 -5.45 15.39
CA GLY A 389 16.03 -4.78 14.21
C GLY A 389 17.45 -4.22 14.37
N LYS A 390 17.74 -3.14 13.62
CA LYS A 390 19.03 -2.42 13.65
C LYS A 390 19.27 -1.67 14.95
N CYS A 391 18.20 -1.12 15.55
CA CYS A 391 18.26 -0.28 16.74
C CYS A 391 18.50 -1.12 18.00
N THR A 392 18.95 -0.47 19.08
CA THR A 392 19.13 -1.13 20.38
C THR A 392 17.81 -1.56 21.01
N THR A 393 16.75 -0.80 20.75
CA THR A 393 15.39 -1.13 21.20
C THR A 393 14.69 -1.98 20.13
N PRO A 394 13.99 -3.06 20.52
CA PRO A 394 13.13 -3.82 19.62
C PRO A 394 12.03 -2.96 18.99
N TYR A 395 11.65 -3.27 17.74
CA TYR A 395 10.50 -2.66 17.09
C TYR A 395 9.21 -3.25 17.66
N ASN A 396 8.40 -2.38 18.24
CA ASN A 396 7.08 -2.70 18.77
C ASN A 396 5.99 -2.03 17.91
N LYS A 397 4.74 -2.16 18.35
CA LYS A 397 3.58 -1.51 17.73
C LYS A 397 3.87 -0.04 17.39
N TYR A 398 3.60 0.33 16.14
CA TYR A 398 3.83 1.68 15.60
C TYR A 398 5.30 2.09 15.46
N ALA A 399 6.27 1.17 15.49
CA ALA A 399 7.69 1.52 15.33
C ALA A 399 8.02 2.20 14.00
N GLY A 400 7.21 1.97 12.96
CA GLY A 400 7.35 2.58 11.65
C GLY A 400 6.03 2.66 10.90
N ILE A 401 6.03 3.40 9.80
CA ILE A 401 4.95 3.44 8.81
C ILE A 401 5.47 2.90 7.47
N ALA A 402 4.84 1.85 6.93
CA ALA A 402 5.10 1.44 5.56
C ALA A 402 4.34 2.34 4.58
N ILE A 403 5.03 2.73 3.51
CA ILE A 403 4.51 3.60 2.46
C ILE A 403 4.77 2.90 1.12
N GLU A 404 3.75 2.20 0.63
CA GLU A 404 3.84 1.34 -0.54
C GLU A 404 3.04 1.94 -1.69
N ALA A 405 3.73 2.55 -2.65
CA ALA A 405 3.07 3.00 -3.88
C ALA A 405 2.81 1.79 -4.80
N GLN A 406 1.56 1.57 -5.17
CA GLN A 406 1.11 0.37 -5.89
C GLN A 406 -0.13 0.62 -6.74
N LYS A 407 -0.50 -0.34 -7.59
CA LYS A 407 -1.87 -0.43 -8.13
C LYS A 407 -2.82 -0.97 -7.05
N TYR A 408 -4.11 -0.87 -7.32
CA TYR A 408 -5.18 -1.24 -6.38
C TYR A 408 -5.04 -2.70 -5.91
N THR A 409 -5.18 -2.92 -4.60
CA THR A 409 -5.23 -4.25 -4.00
C THR A 409 -6.35 -5.08 -4.63
N ASN A 410 -6.10 -6.38 -4.82
CA ASN A 410 -7.06 -7.34 -5.38
C ASN A 410 -7.66 -6.95 -6.75
N ALA A 411 -7.01 -6.05 -7.52
CA ALA A 411 -7.58 -5.49 -8.76
C ALA A 411 -7.99 -6.54 -9.81
N ILE A 412 -7.31 -7.68 -9.86
CA ILE A 412 -7.68 -8.76 -10.81
C ILE A 412 -9.07 -9.35 -10.54
N ASN A 413 -9.56 -9.29 -9.30
CA ASN A 413 -10.85 -9.84 -8.89
C ASN A 413 -11.92 -8.77 -8.66
N VAL A 414 -11.59 -7.49 -8.87
CA VAL A 414 -12.52 -6.36 -8.68
C VAL A 414 -12.73 -5.67 -10.03
N PRO A 415 -13.85 -5.94 -10.75
CA PRO A 415 -14.02 -5.53 -12.15
C PRO A 415 -13.86 -4.04 -12.47
N ASN A 416 -14.09 -3.16 -11.49
CA ASN A 416 -14.00 -1.71 -11.67
C ASN A 416 -12.59 -1.14 -11.38
N PHE A 417 -11.66 -1.95 -10.89
CA PHE A 417 -10.30 -1.50 -10.61
C PHE A 417 -9.45 -1.51 -11.89
N PRO A 418 -8.46 -0.60 -12.02
CA PRO A 418 -7.55 -0.59 -13.14
C PRO A 418 -6.81 -1.92 -13.29
N SER A 419 -6.67 -2.38 -14.53
CA SER A 419 -6.04 -3.67 -14.83
C SER A 419 -4.58 -3.76 -14.34
N ILE A 420 -4.26 -4.92 -13.80
CA ILE A 420 -2.89 -5.34 -13.45
C ILE A 420 -2.34 -6.40 -14.41
N ILE A 421 -3.06 -6.70 -15.50
CA ILE A 421 -2.64 -7.68 -16.50
C ILE A 421 -1.44 -7.12 -17.28
N LEU A 422 -0.38 -7.91 -17.36
CA LEU A 422 0.76 -7.71 -18.24
C LEU A 422 0.61 -8.68 -19.42
N ASN A 423 0.35 -8.12 -20.60
CA ASN A 423 0.18 -8.93 -21.81
C ASN A 423 1.52 -9.53 -22.27
N GLY A 424 1.45 -10.59 -23.08
CA GLY A 424 2.61 -11.16 -23.77
C GLY A 424 3.47 -10.10 -24.45
N HIS A 425 4.79 -10.21 -24.29
CA HIS A 425 5.81 -9.27 -24.81
C HIS A 425 5.66 -7.78 -24.41
N SER A 426 4.76 -7.46 -23.48
CA SER A 426 4.57 -6.10 -22.99
C SER A 426 5.52 -5.77 -21.83
N LYS A 427 5.60 -4.47 -21.53
CA LYS A 427 6.39 -3.92 -20.42
C LYS A 427 5.49 -3.29 -19.37
N TYR A 428 5.71 -3.64 -18.12
CA TYR A 428 5.26 -2.89 -16.94
C TYR A 428 6.37 -1.92 -16.52
N SER A 429 6.00 -0.69 -16.14
CA SER A 429 6.95 0.32 -15.66
C SER A 429 6.26 1.29 -14.71
N GLU A 430 6.66 1.27 -13.45
CA GLU A 430 6.20 2.24 -12.45
C GLU A 430 7.40 2.80 -11.67
N TRP A 431 7.29 4.02 -11.15
CA TRP A 431 8.35 4.69 -10.41
C TRP A 431 7.85 5.25 -9.08
N ILE A 432 8.77 5.34 -8.12
CA ILE A 432 8.57 5.92 -6.79
C ILE A 432 9.78 6.84 -6.52
N SER A 433 9.57 8.00 -5.92
CA SER A 433 10.66 8.88 -5.49
C SER A 433 10.50 9.24 -4.03
N PHE A 434 11.48 8.86 -3.22
CA PHE A 434 11.62 9.29 -1.83
C PHE A 434 12.56 10.49 -1.79
N THR A 435 12.02 11.69 -1.54
CA THR A 435 12.79 12.93 -1.42
C THR A 435 12.91 13.29 0.04
N LEU A 436 14.13 13.41 0.56
CA LEU A 436 14.37 13.79 1.95
C LEU A 436 14.99 15.16 2.07
N SER A 437 14.46 15.94 3.01
CA SER A 437 15.01 17.23 3.40
C SER A 437 15.02 17.35 4.92
N SER A 438 15.80 18.30 5.43
CA SER A 438 15.82 18.64 6.85
C SER A 438 15.76 20.15 6.97
N THR A 439 14.81 20.68 7.74
CA THR A 439 14.71 22.12 8.00
C THR A 439 15.17 22.44 9.42
N SER A 440 16.01 23.47 9.56
CA SER A 440 16.48 23.97 10.86
C SER A 440 15.43 24.77 11.62
N ASN A 441 14.39 25.26 10.93
CA ASN A 441 13.32 26.06 11.52
C ASN A 441 11.93 25.48 11.15
N GLY A 442 11.04 25.41 12.14
CA GLY A 442 9.65 24.99 11.96
C GLY A 442 8.91 25.90 10.98
N LYS A 443 7.94 25.32 10.27
CA LYS A 443 6.99 26.04 9.42
C LYS A 443 6.25 27.11 10.22
#